data_AF-A0A842RJV1-F1
#
_entry.id   AF-A0A842RJV1-F1
#
_cell.length_a   1.000
_cell.length_b   1.000
_cell.length_c   1.000
_cell.angle_alpha   90.00
_cell.angle_beta   90.00
_cell.angle_gamma   90.00
#
_symmetry.space_group_name_H-M   'P 1'
#
loop_
_entity.id
_entity.type
_entity.pdbx_description
1 polymer ?
#
loop_
_entity_poly.entity_id
_entity_poly.type
_entity_poly.pdbx_seq_one_letter_code
_entity_poly.pdbx_strand_id
1 'polypeptide(L)'
;MSLKITIDSSFIEDVFNFFENSSQESLADLTQHQAAKDIYENATMFNSTSENIENFWKTILEREKKKGKEYFQKILLAQDYFSKQTSDFTQAFNEINNFIPKETNLECTLYQMLGYDLGIANDRNALINLGHHLYHEFNRELLYFSMHELHHVVYFNYHPMRTMDEIKTTEDLVSLLKFLTHLEGLATYLTLEKRIKENGLTFKDYKVLTNERETRKHTQEYFEVLNRIAEQPKREIQEEDFKVFEIMSGGPRLWYVAGGQIAKQIDEKLGREALVQTMIDGAESFFNQYNSLM
;
A
#
# COMPACT_ATOMS: atom_id res chain seq x y z
N MET A 1 -22.37 1.17 10.36
CA MET A 1 -21.81 1.24 9.00
C MET A 1 -20.34 0.87 9.14
N SER A 2 -19.81 0.10 8.21
CA SER A 2 -18.47 -0.49 8.33
C SER A 2 -17.92 -0.78 6.94
N LEU A 3 -16.59 -0.89 6.85
CA LEU A 3 -15.93 -1.47 5.69
C LEU A 3 -16.35 -2.94 5.57
N LYS A 4 -16.96 -3.32 4.45
CA LYS A 4 -17.29 -4.72 4.13
C LYS A 4 -16.29 -5.24 3.11
N ILE A 5 -15.68 -6.39 3.40
CA ILE A 5 -14.58 -6.93 2.62
C ILE A 5 -14.97 -8.29 2.06
N THR A 6 -14.77 -8.48 0.77
CA THR A 6 -14.82 -9.78 0.09
C THR A 6 -13.41 -10.15 -0.35
N ILE A 7 -12.99 -11.38 -0.08
CA ILE A 7 -11.71 -11.91 -0.59
C ILE A 7 -12.01 -12.67 -1.87
N ASP A 8 -11.27 -12.38 -2.93
CA ASP A 8 -11.48 -12.97 -4.25
C ASP A 8 -10.17 -13.58 -4.79
N SER A 9 -10.21 -14.88 -5.08
CA SER A 9 -9.09 -15.66 -5.63
C SER A 9 -9.21 -15.97 -7.12
N SER A 10 -10.30 -15.56 -7.79
CA SER A 10 -10.59 -15.94 -9.18
C SER A 10 -9.51 -15.48 -10.16
N PHE A 11 -8.89 -14.32 -9.93
CA PHE A 11 -7.75 -13.87 -10.73
C PHE A 11 -6.54 -14.82 -10.65
N ILE A 12 -6.22 -15.37 -9.47
CA ILE A 12 -5.14 -16.36 -9.31
C ILE A 12 -5.49 -17.66 -10.04
N GLU A 13 -6.76 -18.05 -10.05
CA GLU A 13 -7.24 -19.22 -10.79
C GLU A 13 -7.04 -19.02 -12.31
N ASP A 14 -7.37 -17.84 -12.83
CA ASP A 14 -7.12 -17.47 -14.23
C ASP A 14 -5.62 -17.49 -14.57
N VAL A 15 -4.78 -16.99 -13.66
CA VAL A 15 -3.31 -17.04 -13.80
C VAL A 15 -2.80 -18.49 -13.90
N PHE A 16 -3.29 -19.39 -13.05
CA PHE A 16 -2.91 -20.80 -13.11
C PHE A 16 -3.41 -21.46 -14.40
N ASN A 17 -4.63 -21.14 -14.84
CA ASN A 17 -5.15 -21.60 -16.12
C ASN A 17 -4.25 -21.14 -17.29
N PHE A 18 -3.77 -19.88 -17.27
CA PHE A 18 -2.81 -19.41 -18.28
C PHE A 18 -1.47 -20.17 -18.22
N PHE A 19 -0.97 -20.51 -17.03
CA PHE A 19 0.27 -21.27 -16.90
C PHE A 19 0.17 -22.70 -17.42
N GLU A 20 -0.98 -23.34 -17.26
CA GLU A 20 -1.28 -24.67 -17.80
C GLU A 20 -1.54 -24.61 -19.31
N ASN A 21 -2.33 -23.63 -19.74
CA ASN A 21 -2.85 -23.47 -21.10
C ASN A 21 -2.45 -22.11 -21.67
N SER A 22 -1.17 -21.92 -21.98
CA SER A 22 -0.61 -20.63 -22.46
C SER A 22 -1.02 -20.32 -23.90
N SER A 23 -2.31 -20.07 -24.08
CA SER A 23 -2.94 -19.66 -25.33
C SER A 23 -3.21 -18.15 -25.33
N GLN A 24 -3.50 -17.61 -26.52
CA GLN A 24 -3.93 -16.22 -26.63
C GLN A 24 -5.33 -16.01 -26.02
N GLU A 25 -6.18 -17.04 -26.04
CA GLU A 25 -7.53 -17.03 -25.46
C GLU A 25 -7.47 -16.90 -23.93
N SER A 26 -6.64 -17.71 -23.25
CA SER A 26 -6.50 -17.63 -21.79
C SER A 26 -5.89 -16.31 -21.34
N LEU A 27 -4.99 -15.72 -22.14
CA LEU A 27 -4.49 -14.37 -21.88
C LEU A 27 -5.59 -13.31 -22.04
N ALA A 28 -6.39 -13.42 -23.10
CA ALA A 28 -7.49 -12.49 -23.35
C ALA A 28 -8.52 -12.53 -22.20
N ASP A 29 -8.92 -13.73 -21.77
CA ASP A 29 -9.84 -13.92 -20.64
C ASP A 29 -9.28 -13.29 -19.35
N LEU A 30 -8.01 -13.59 -19.02
CA LEU A 30 -7.33 -13.03 -17.84
C LEU A 30 -7.31 -11.50 -17.87
N THR A 31 -7.05 -10.88 -19.02
CA THR A 31 -7.03 -9.40 -19.13
C THR A 31 -8.41 -8.76 -18.98
N GLN A 32 -9.50 -9.52 -19.10
CA GLN A 32 -10.85 -9.03 -18.83
C GLN A 32 -11.20 -9.02 -17.34
N HIS A 33 -10.45 -9.76 -16.51
CA HIS A 33 -10.65 -9.81 -15.08
C HIS A 33 -10.45 -8.42 -14.43
N GLN A 34 -11.26 -8.07 -13.43
CA GLN A 34 -11.20 -6.74 -12.78
C GLN A 34 -9.82 -6.48 -12.14
N ALA A 35 -9.28 -7.44 -11.38
CA ALA A 35 -7.92 -7.36 -10.85
C ALA A 35 -6.86 -7.07 -11.92
N ALA A 36 -7.01 -7.64 -13.12
CA ALA A 36 -6.07 -7.42 -14.22
C ALA A 36 -6.08 -5.97 -14.70
N LYS A 37 -7.27 -5.38 -14.77
CA LYS A 37 -7.51 -3.98 -15.15
C LYS A 37 -6.99 -3.03 -14.08
N ASP A 38 -7.29 -3.29 -12.80
CA ASP A 38 -6.86 -2.46 -11.68
C ASP A 38 -5.32 -2.35 -11.59
N ILE A 39 -4.61 -3.46 -11.80
CA ILE A 39 -3.13 -3.49 -11.81
C ILE A 39 -2.59 -2.72 -13.01
N TYR A 40 -3.20 -2.89 -14.18
CA TYR A 40 -2.78 -2.19 -15.39
C TYR A 40 -3.02 -0.68 -15.30
N GLU A 41 -4.16 -0.27 -14.74
CA GLU A 41 -4.49 1.14 -14.46
C GLU A 41 -3.49 1.75 -13.48
N ASN A 42 -3.16 1.04 -12.40
CA ASN A 42 -2.13 1.47 -11.46
C ASN A 42 -0.75 1.61 -12.14
N ALA A 43 -0.35 0.62 -12.94
CA ALA A 43 0.90 0.66 -13.71
C ALA A 43 0.97 1.84 -14.69
N THR A 44 -0.14 2.16 -15.34
CA THR A 44 -0.24 3.31 -16.25
C THR A 44 -0.17 4.62 -15.47
N MET A 45 -0.87 4.72 -14.34
CA MET A 45 -0.92 5.91 -13.49
C MET A 45 0.48 6.33 -12.97
N PHE A 46 1.34 5.36 -12.70
CA PHE A 46 2.71 5.57 -12.23
C PHE A 46 3.76 5.49 -13.36
N ASN A 47 3.35 5.55 -14.63
CA ASN A 47 4.25 5.45 -15.79
C ASN A 47 5.17 4.22 -15.76
N SER A 48 4.73 3.13 -15.12
CA SER A 48 5.46 1.86 -15.02
C SER A 48 5.28 0.98 -16.25
N THR A 49 4.34 1.33 -17.14
CA THR A 49 4.16 0.70 -18.44
C THR A 49 3.65 1.70 -19.48
N SER A 50 4.00 1.46 -20.74
CA SER A 50 3.39 2.10 -21.92
C SER A 50 2.82 1.06 -22.91
N GLU A 51 2.90 -0.23 -22.54
CA GLU A 51 2.35 -1.33 -23.31
C GLU A 51 0.83 -1.36 -23.17
N ASN A 52 0.13 -1.99 -24.12
CA ASN A 52 -1.28 -2.33 -23.92
C ASN A 52 -1.42 -3.44 -22.86
N ILE A 53 -2.64 -3.60 -22.31
CA ILE A 53 -2.92 -4.55 -21.22
C ILE A 53 -2.52 -6.00 -21.54
N GLU A 54 -2.71 -6.47 -22.77
CA GLU A 54 -2.34 -7.84 -23.15
C GLU A 54 -0.82 -8.05 -23.11
N ASN A 55 -0.04 -7.12 -23.68
CA ASN A 55 1.41 -7.19 -23.68
C ASN A 55 1.98 -7.03 -22.27
N PHE A 56 1.41 -6.11 -21.48
CA PHE A 56 1.75 -5.93 -20.07
C PHE A 56 1.61 -7.24 -19.28
N TRP A 57 0.44 -7.88 -19.38
CA TRP A 57 0.19 -9.14 -18.69
C TRP A 57 1.02 -10.29 -19.23
N LYS A 58 1.20 -10.39 -20.55
CA LYS A 58 2.06 -11.40 -21.15
C LYS A 58 3.49 -11.31 -20.61
N THR A 59 4.04 -10.10 -20.53
CA THR A 59 5.40 -9.86 -20.01
C THR A 59 5.52 -10.30 -18.55
N ILE A 60 4.56 -9.93 -17.71
CA ILE A 60 4.53 -10.33 -16.29
C ILE A 60 4.40 -11.85 -16.16
N LEU A 61 3.40 -12.46 -16.80
CA LEU A 61 3.11 -13.88 -16.66
C LEU A 61 4.26 -14.75 -17.17
N GLU A 62 4.89 -14.40 -18.29
CA GLU A 62 6.07 -15.13 -18.79
C GLU A 62 7.27 -15.00 -17.85
N ARG A 63 7.44 -13.86 -17.17
CA ARG A 63 8.48 -13.69 -16.14
C ARG A 63 8.20 -14.56 -14.93
N GLU A 64 6.97 -14.54 -14.43
CA GLU A 64 6.56 -15.35 -13.26
C GLU A 64 6.62 -16.85 -13.57
N LYS A 65 6.23 -17.26 -14.79
CA LYS A 65 6.27 -18.65 -15.24
C LYS A 65 7.67 -19.25 -15.23
N LYS A 66 8.69 -18.45 -15.57
CA LYS A 66 10.11 -18.86 -15.56
C LYS A 66 10.64 -19.20 -14.16
N LYS A 67 9.97 -18.79 -13.08
CA LYS A 67 10.37 -19.12 -11.69
C LYS A 67 10.08 -20.59 -11.32
N GLY A 68 9.28 -21.30 -12.11
CA GLY A 68 9.13 -22.75 -12.04
C GLY A 68 8.24 -23.28 -10.92
N LYS A 69 8.22 -24.62 -10.77
CA LYS A 69 7.23 -25.33 -9.94
C LYS A 69 7.30 -25.02 -8.45
N GLU A 70 8.51 -24.87 -7.89
CA GLU A 70 8.67 -24.55 -6.46
C GLU A 70 8.09 -23.18 -6.12
N TYR A 71 8.25 -22.21 -7.01
CA TYR A 71 7.63 -20.90 -6.87
C TYR A 71 6.10 -20.98 -6.87
N PHE A 72 5.52 -21.78 -7.78
CA PHE A 72 4.07 -21.98 -7.83
C PHE A 72 3.51 -22.68 -6.59
N GLN A 73 4.24 -23.64 -6.04
CA GLN A 73 3.86 -24.26 -4.76
C GLN A 73 3.82 -23.23 -3.63
N LYS A 74 4.73 -22.26 -3.60
CA LYS A 74 4.70 -21.19 -2.60
C LYS A 74 3.48 -20.28 -2.75
N ILE A 75 3.04 -19.99 -3.99
CA ILE A 75 1.80 -19.24 -4.24
C ILE A 75 0.60 -20.01 -3.72
N LEU A 76 0.50 -21.31 -4.01
CA LEU A 76 -0.58 -22.16 -3.52
C LEU A 76 -0.60 -22.25 -1.99
N LEU A 77 0.56 -22.29 -1.34
CA LEU A 77 0.67 -22.25 0.12
C LEU A 77 0.22 -20.90 0.71
N ALA A 78 0.50 -19.78 0.03
CA ALA A 78 0.01 -18.47 0.42
C ALA A 78 -1.53 -18.37 0.28
N GLN A 79 -2.09 -18.91 -0.80
CA GLN A 79 -3.53 -18.99 -1.03
C GLN A 79 -4.22 -19.90 0.01
N ASP A 80 -3.62 -21.05 0.32
CA ASP A 80 -4.10 -21.98 1.35
C ASP A 80 -4.03 -21.37 2.75
N TYR A 81 -3.04 -20.53 3.04
CA TYR A 81 -2.97 -19.77 4.28
C TYR A 81 -4.18 -18.82 4.42
N PHE A 82 -4.56 -18.10 3.37
CA PHE A 82 -5.76 -17.26 3.35
C PHE A 82 -7.03 -18.06 3.68
N SER A 83 -7.25 -19.18 2.97
CA SER A 83 -8.47 -19.99 3.13
C SER A 83 -8.56 -20.63 4.51
N LYS A 84 -7.45 -21.17 5.03
CA LYS A 84 -7.42 -21.82 6.36
C LYS A 84 -7.53 -20.84 7.52
N GLN A 85 -7.12 -19.59 7.34
CA GLN A 85 -7.14 -18.56 8.38
C GLN A 85 -8.30 -17.56 8.22
N THR A 86 -9.37 -17.93 7.52
CA THR A 86 -10.50 -17.03 7.20
C THR A 86 -11.04 -16.27 8.41
N SER A 87 -11.18 -16.92 9.58
CA SER A 87 -11.68 -16.26 10.80
C SER A 87 -10.73 -15.17 11.32
N ASP A 88 -9.42 -15.41 11.23
CA ASP A 88 -8.39 -14.50 11.71
C ASP A 88 -8.26 -13.29 10.78
N PHE A 89 -8.30 -13.51 9.47
CA PHE A 89 -8.41 -12.42 8.48
C PHE A 89 -9.69 -11.61 8.69
N THR A 90 -10.84 -12.26 8.88
CA THR A 90 -12.11 -11.57 9.14
C THR A 90 -12.03 -10.70 10.40
N GLN A 91 -11.42 -11.23 11.48
CA GLN A 91 -11.23 -10.46 12.69
C GLN A 91 -10.30 -9.26 12.46
N ALA A 92 -9.15 -9.47 11.83
CA ALA A 92 -8.19 -8.41 11.51
C ALA A 92 -8.81 -7.33 10.62
N PHE A 93 -9.62 -7.71 9.65
CA PHE A 93 -10.33 -6.78 8.77
C PHE A 93 -11.38 -5.97 9.52
N ASN A 94 -12.06 -6.57 10.51
CA ASN A 94 -12.95 -5.82 11.39
C ASN A 94 -12.19 -4.79 12.25
N GLU A 95 -10.94 -5.08 12.65
CA GLU A 95 -10.10 -4.15 13.43
C GLU A 95 -9.78 -2.86 12.66
N ILE A 96 -9.80 -2.87 11.32
CA ILE A 96 -9.63 -1.68 10.47
C ILE A 96 -10.69 -0.61 10.78
N ASN A 97 -11.91 -1.01 11.15
CA ASN A 97 -12.99 -0.08 11.49
C ASN A 97 -12.65 0.84 12.67
N ASN A 98 -11.67 0.50 13.50
CA ASN A 98 -11.19 1.34 14.60
C ASN A 98 -10.28 2.49 14.14
N PHE A 99 -9.86 2.50 12.87
CA PHE A 99 -8.88 3.44 12.31
C PHE A 99 -9.44 4.23 11.12
N ILE A 100 -10.74 4.13 10.85
CA ILE A 100 -11.41 4.83 9.75
C ILE A 100 -12.64 5.61 10.28
N PRO A 101 -13.18 6.58 9.51
CA PRO A 101 -14.39 7.31 9.89
C PRO A 101 -15.58 6.38 10.16
N LYS A 102 -16.34 6.66 11.23
CA LYS A 102 -17.47 5.81 11.67
C LYS A 102 -18.61 5.74 10.65
N GLU A 103 -18.71 6.76 9.80
CA GLU A 103 -19.69 6.91 8.73
C GLU A 103 -19.31 6.12 7.47
N THR A 104 -18.11 5.51 7.43
CA THR A 104 -17.65 4.73 6.28
C THR A 104 -18.63 3.59 5.99
N ASN A 105 -19.16 3.58 4.77
CA ASN A 105 -20.02 2.53 4.24
C ASN A 105 -19.52 2.15 2.85
N LEU A 106 -18.50 1.29 2.83
CA LEU A 106 -17.78 0.91 1.62
C LEU A 106 -17.78 -0.62 1.48
N GLU A 107 -18.00 -1.07 0.25
CA GLU A 107 -17.80 -2.46 -0.15
C GLU A 107 -16.50 -2.54 -0.94
N CYS A 108 -15.59 -3.39 -0.49
CA CYS A 108 -14.25 -3.53 -1.05
C CYS A 108 -13.95 -4.99 -1.34
N THR A 109 -13.31 -5.25 -2.47
CA THR A 109 -12.75 -6.57 -2.77
C THR A 109 -11.25 -6.57 -2.56
N LEU A 110 -10.75 -7.55 -1.80
CA LEU A 110 -9.35 -7.90 -1.73
C LEU A 110 -9.07 -9.00 -2.76
N TYR A 111 -8.54 -8.61 -3.91
CA TYR A 111 -8.09 -9.56 -4.92
C TYR A 111 -6.72 -10.14 -4.56
N GLN A 112 -6.60 -11.44 -4.68
CA GLN A 112 -5.29 -12.08 -4.72
C GLN A 112 -4.71 -11.89 -6.12
N MET A 113 -3.48 -11.37 -6.21
CA MET A 113 -2.80 -11.11 -7.48
C MET A 113 -1.43 -11.79 -7.58
N LEU A 114 -0.88 -11.78 -8.80
CA LEU A 114 0.46 -12.28 -9.08
C LEU A 114 1.30 -11.25 -9.84
N GLY A 115 2.48 -10.93 -9.32
CA GLY A 115 3.44 -10.02 -9.95
C GLY A 115 3.18 -8.54 -9.64
N TYR A 116 3.81 -7.67 -10.44
CA TYR A 116 3.76 -6.20 -10.33
C TYR A 116 4.40 -5.60 -9.06
N ASP A 117 3.67 -5.52 -7.93
CA ASP A 117 4.14 -4.94 -6.67
C ASP A 117 3.81 -5.89 -5.48
N LEU A 118 4.15 -5.53 -4.24
CA LEU A 118 3.86 -6.29 -3.03
C LEU A 118 2.35 -6.29 -2.71
N GLY A 119 1.74 -5.11 -2.83
CA GLY A 119 0.31 -4.86 -2.70
C GLY A 119 -0.01 -3.50 -3.32
N ILE A 120 -1.24 -3.32 -3.80
CA ILE A 120 -1.74 -2.05 -4.30
C ILE A 120 -3.20 -1.87 -3.90
N ALA A 121 -3.68 -0.63 -3.99
CA ALA A 121 -5.09 -0.32 -3.81
C ALA A 121 -5.53 0.79 -4.77
N ASN A 122 -6.83 0.85 -5.03
CA ASN A 122 -7.53 1.96 -5.69
C ASN A 122 -8.77 2.35 -4.85
N ASP A 123 -9.64 3.20 -5.39
CA ASP A 123 -10.83 3.71 -4.69
C ASP A 123 -11.92 2.65 -4.40
N ARG A 124 -11.73 1.40 -4.86
CA ARG A 124 -12.71 0.31 -4.74
C ARG A 124 -12.13 -0.99 -4.20
N ASN A 125 -10.90 -1.32 -4.58
CA ASN A 125 -10.31 -2.63 -4.41
C ASN A 125 -8.90 -2.53 -3.84
N ALA A 126 -8.54 -3.54 -3.06
CA ALA A 126 -7.17 -3.83 -2.65
C ALA A 126 -6.69 -5.08 -3.38
N LEU A 127 -5.40 -5.16 -3.66
CA LEU A 127 -4.80 -6.29 -4.35
C LEU A 127 -3.50 -6.69 -3.65
N ILE A 128 -3.33 -7.99 -3.38
CA ILE A 128 -2.20 -8.53 -2.64
C ILE A 128 -1.44 -9.57 -3.45
N ASN A 129 -0.13 -9.38 -3.65
CA ASN A 129 0.65 -10.25 -4.53
C ASN A 129 1.12 -11.52 -3.81
N LEU A 130 0.41 -12.62 -4.01
CA LEU A 130 0.76 -13.91 -3.40
C LEU A 130 2.13 -14.46 -3.88
N GLY A 131 2.65 -13.92 -4.98
CA GLY A 131 3.94 -14.26 -5.53
C GLY A 131 5.13 -13.52 -4.91
N HIS A 132 4.91 -12.59 -3.98
CA HIS A 132 5.99 -11.83 -3.37
C HIS A 132 6.74 -12.67 -2.32
N HIS A 133 8.07 -12.68 -2.38
CA HIS A 133 8.93 -13.53 -1.55
C HIS A 133 8.72 -13.34 -0.03
N LEU A 134 8.41 -12.12 0.41
CA LEU A 134 8.10 -11.80 1.81
C LEU A 134 7.04 -12.74 2.39
N TYR A 135 6.00 -13.05 1.60
CA TYR A 135 4.88 -13.87 2.06
C TYR A 135 5.18 -15.36 2.06
N HIS A 136 6.23 -15.77 1.37
CA HIS A 136 6.69 -17.17 1.36
C HIS A 136 7.61 -17.45 2.55
N GLU A 137 8.30 -16.42 3.02
CA GLU A 137 9.17 -16.49 4.21
C GLU A 137 8.36 -16.23 5.49
N PHE A 138 7.40 -15.31 5.44
CA PHE A 138 6.62 -14.86 6.58
C PHE A 138 5.14 -14.75 6.21
N ASN A 139 4.43 -15.87 6.19
CA ASN A 139 3.00 -15.91 5.80
C ASN A 139 2.13 -14.89 6.55
N ARG A 140 2.47 -14.56 7.80
CA ARG A 140 1.71 -13.58 8.60
C ARG A 140 1.74 -12.17 8.00
N GLU A 141 2.78 -11.83 7.24
CA GLU A 141 2.86 -10.56 6.51
C GLU A 141 1.73 -10.41 5.49
N LEU A 142 1.15 -11.51 4.97
CA LEU A 142 -0.05 -11.43 4.12
C LEU A 142 -1.21 -10.75 4.84
N LEU A 143 -1.45 -11.10 6.10
CA LEU A 143 -2.55 -10.51 6.88
C LEU A 143 -2.30 -9.02 7.11
N TYR A 144 -1.09 -8.67 7.55
CA TYR A 144 -0.79 -7.28 7.86
C TYR A 144 -0.81 -6.39 6.61
N PHE A 145 -0.23 -6.83 5.49
CA PHE A 145 -0.28 -6.05 4.26
C PHE A 145 -1.67 -6.02 3.63
N SER A 146 -2.48 -7.07 3.81
CA SER A 146 -3.90 -7.00 3.42
C SER A 146 -4.63 -5.90 4.18
N MET A 147 -4.41 -5.77 5.50
CA MET A 147 -4.98 -4.66 6.28
C MET A 147 -4.47 -3.29 5.80
N HIS A 148 -3.18 -3.19 5.46
CA HIS A 148 -2.55 -1.98 4.91
C HIS A 148 -3.22 -1.54 3.61
N GLU A 149 -3.32 -2.43 2.62
CA GLU A 149 -3.93 -2.10 1.33
C GLU A 149 -5.44 -1.83 1.44
N LEU A 150 -6.16 -2.58 2.28
CA LEU A 150 -7.59 -2.34 2.52
C LEU A 150 -7.87 -0.96 3.13
N HIS A 151 -6.96 -0.47 3.97
CA HIS A 151 -7.07 0.87 4.53
C HIS A 151 -6.87 1.96 3.47
N HIS A 152 -5.96 1.74 2.52
CA HIS A 152 -5.77 2.66 1.39
C HIS A 152 -7.05 2.85 0.58
N VAL A 153 -7.84 1.79 0.39
CA VAL A 153 -9.14 1.90 -0.30
C VAL A 153 -10.07 2.90 0.39
N VAL A 154 -10.13 2.87 1.72
CA VAL A 154 -10.93 3.84 2.48
C VAL A 154 -10.37 5.25 2.34
N TYR A 155 -9.05 5.40 2.41
CA TYR A 155 -8.39 6.69 2.24
C TYR A 155 -8.72 7.31 0.86
N PHE A 156 -8.66 6.51 -0.22
CA PHE A 156 -8.95 6.98 -1.57
C PHE A 156 -10.40 7.42 -1.79
N ASN A 157 -11.32 7.04 -0.91
CA ASN A 157 -12.70 7.53 -0.94
C ASN A 157 -12.80 9.01 -0.52
N TYR A 158 -11.88 9.50 0.32
CA TYR A 158 -11.80 10.90 0.76
C TYR A 158 -10.81 11.70 -0.07
N HIS A 159 -9.72 11.05 -0.50
CA HIS A 159 -8.63 11.70 -1.23
C HIS A 159 -8.19 10.84 -2.41
N PRO A 160 -8.73 11.10 -3.62
CA PRO A 160 -8.37 10.35 -4.81
C PRO A 160 -6.86 10.29 -5.04
N MET A 161 -6.39 9.18 -5.59
CA MET A 161 -4.98 9.00 -5.92
C MET A 161 -4.51 10.09 -6.88
N ARG A 162 -3.34 10.67 -6.60
CA ARG A 162 -2.70 11.67 -7.46
C ARG A 162 -1.86 11.00 -8.53
N THR A 163 -1.88 11.56 -9.74
CA THR A 163 -1.09 11.04 -10.87
C THR A 163 0.25 11.77 -10.97
N MET A 164 1.26 11.10 -11.53
CA MET A 164 2.57 11.73 -11.74
C MET A 164 2.49 12.95 -12.67
N ASP A 165 1.51 12.98 -13.57
CA ASP A 165 1.29 14.10 -14.49
C ASP A 165 0.80 15.37 -13.80
N GLU A 166 0.25 15.28 -12.58
CA GLU A 166 -0.18 16.45 -11.80
C GLU A 166 0.99 17.22 -11.18
N ILE A 167 2.19 16.63 -11.14
CA ILE A 167 3.35 17.23 -10.47
C ILE A 167 4.11 18.10 -11.45
N LYS A 168 3.85 19.42 -11.41
CA LYS A 168 4.48 20.39 -12.34
C LYS A 168 5.51 21.27 -11.65
N THR A 169 5.39 21.48 -10.35
CA THR A 169 6.24 22.39 -9.58
C THR A 169 6.79 21.74 -8.31
N THR A 170 7.83 22.35 -7.73
CA THR A 170 8.36 21.96 -6.41
C THR A 170 7.31 21.99 -5.30
N GLU A 171 6.35 22.90 -5.38
CA GLU A 171 5.20 22.98 -4.47
C GLU A 171 4.26 21.76 -4.63
N ASP A 172 4.00 21.34 -5.86
CA ASP A 172 3.20 20.12 -6.13
C ASP A 172 3.90 18.87 -5.58
N LEU A 173 5.24 18.81 -5.70
CA LEU A 173 6.04 17.72 -5.13
C LEU A 173 5.95 17.69 -3.60
N VAL A 174 6.08 18.84 -2.92
CA VAL A 174 5.93 18.91 -1.45
C VAL A 174 4.53 18.45 -1.03
N SER A 175 3.51 18.91 -1.74
CA SER A 175 2.12 18.49 -1.50
C SER A 175 1.95 16.97 -1.69
N LEU A 176 2.56 16.39 -2.73
CA LEU A 176 2.54 14.94 -2.97
C LEU A 176 3.28 14.17 -1.87
N LEU A 177 4.44 14.65 -1.44
CA LEU A 177 5.20 14.01 -0.36
C LEU A 177 4.41 13.99 0.95
N LYS A 178 3.73 15.09 1.30
CA LYS A 178 2.83 15.14 2.45
C LYS A 178 1.65 14.17 2.30
N PHE A 179 1.01 14.15 1.14
CA PHE A 179 -0.08 13.22 0.82
C PHE A 179 0.35 11.76 1.01
N LEU A 180 1.47 11.35 0.40
CA LEU A 180 1.96 9.98 0.50
C LEU A 180 2.43 9.62 1.91
N THR A 181 2.98 10.57 2.65
CA THR A 181 3.33 10.37 4.08
C THR A 181 2.11 10.16 4.96
N HIS A 182 1.01 10.88 4.67
CA HIS A 182 -0.24 10.70 5.39
C HIS A 182 -0.88 9.36 5.04
N LEU A 183 -1.02 9.05 3.74
CA LEU A 183 -1.53 7.78 3.21
C LEU A 183 -0.78 6.58 3.84
N GLU A 184 0.53 6.52 3.65
CA GLU A 184 1.36 5.40 4.08
C GLU A 184 1.58 5.36 5.59
N GLY A 185 1.60 6.53 6.23
CA GLY A 185 1.73 6.65 7.68
C GLY A 185 0.55 6.05 8.43
N LEU A 186 -0.68 6.40 8.02
CA LEU A 186 -1.89 5.83 8.60
C LEU A 186 -1.95 4.31 8.40
N ALA A 187 -1.68 3.84 7.18
CA ALA A 187 -1.68 2.43 6.83
C ALA A 187 -0.63 1.62 7.63
N THR A 188 0.57 2.17 7.78
CA THR A 188 1.63 1.56 8.61
C THR A 188 1.24 1.53 10.09
N TYR A 189 0.70 2.63 10.61
CA TYR A 189 0.33 2.74 12.02
C TYR A 189 -0.80 1.79 12.41
N LEU A 190 -1.83 1.62 11.57
CA LEU A 190 -3.00 0.80 11.93
C LEU A 190 -2.63 -0.67 12.23
N THR A 191 -1.58 -1.20 11.58
CA THR A 191 -1.16 -2.58 11.78
C THR A 191 -0.15 -2.74 12.93
N LEU A 192 0.40 -1.62 13.44
CA LEU A 192 1.50 -1.62 14.41
C LEU A 192 1.11 -2.31 15.72
N GLU A 193 -0.05 -2.00 16.29
CA GLU A 193 -0.50 -2.59 17.56
C GLU A 193 -0.62 -4.11 17.45
N LYS A 194 -1.26 -4.59 16.37
CA LYS A 194 -1.43 -6.01 16.10
C LYS A 194 -0.08 -6.71 15.92
N ARG A 195 0.81 -6.11 15.13
CA ARG A 195 2.17 -6.62 14.91
C ARG A 195 2.96 -6.72 16.20
N ILE A 196 2.88 -5.73 17.09
CA ILE A 196 3.55 -5.78 18.40
C ILE A 196 3.00 -6.95 19.23
N LYS A 197 1.66 -7.07 19.33
CA LYS A 197 0.99 -8.14 20.09
C LYS A 197 1.37 -9.54 19.60
N GLU A 198 1.53 -9.70 18.30
CA GLU A 198 1.82 -10.97 17.64
C GLU A 198 3.31 -11.20 17.36
N ASN A 199 4.18 -10.29 17.82
CA ASN A 199 5.62 -10.28 17.51
C ASN A 199 5.92 -10.31 15.98
N GLY A 200 5.03 -9.74 15.18
CA GLY A 200 5.08 -9.63 13.71
C GLY A 200 5.90 -8.45 13.21
N LEU A 201 7.12 -8.27 13.74
CA LEU A 201 8.02 -7.14 13.43
C LEU A 201 9.07 -7.50 12.38
N THR A 202 8.75 -8.43 11.46
CA THR A 202 9.75 -8.96 10.52
C THR A 202 10.12 -7.94 9.44
N PHE A 203 9.12 -7.19 8.96
CA PHE A 203 9.28 -6.15 7.96
C PHE A 203 10.02 -4.92 8.52
N LYS A 204 10.89 -4.32 7.70
CA LYS A 204 11.91 -3.36 8.15
C LYS A 204 11.32 -2.11 8.80
N ASP A 205 10.20 -1.62 8.31
CA ASP A 205 9.54 -0.41 8.82
C ASP A 205 9.16 -0.57 10.29
N TYR A 206 8.68 -1.75 10.68
CA TYR A 206 8.26 -2.04 12.06
C TYR A 206 9.43 -2.29 13.00
N LYS A 207 10.58 -2.76 12.49
CA LYS A 207 11.83 -2.80 13.27
C LYS A 207 12.31 -1.40 13.61
N VAL A 208 12.13 -0.45 12.69
CA VAL A 208 12.48 0.95 12.91
C VAL A 208 11.48 1.60 13.87
N LEU A 209 10.18 1.48 13.62
CA LEU A 209 9.11 2.08 14.44
C LEU A 209 9.08 1.61 15.91
N THR A 210 9.59 0.40 16.19
CA THR A 210 9.71 -0.13 17.55
C THR A 210 11.05 0.20 18.22
N ASN A 211 11.96 0.87 17.49
CA ASN A 211 13.22 1.39 17.99
C ASN A 211 13.15 2.92 18.04
N GLU A 212 13.03 3.49 19.24
CA GLU A 212 12.87 4.92 19.44
C GLU A 212 14.00 5.76 18.81
N ARG A 213 15.26 5.31 18.92
CA ARG A 213 16.41 6.03 18.37
C ARG A 213 16.32 6.09 16.84
N GLU A 214 16.06 4.95 16.20
CA GLU A 214 15.96 4.88 14.75
C GLU A 214 14.72 5.61 14.23
N THR A 215 13.59 5.51 14.92
CA THR A 215 12.36 6.27 14.60
C THR A 215 12.62 7.77 14.62
N ARG A 216 13.24 8.30 15.68
CA ARG A 216 13.60 9.73 15.77
C ARG A 216 14.51 10.15 14.63
N LYS A 217 15.52 9.34 14.32
CA LYS A 217 16.44 9.60 13.20
C LYS A 217 15.71 9.68 11.86
N HIS A 218 14.86 8.70 11.52
CA HIS A 218 14.12 8.68 10.26
C HIS A 218 13.10 9.83 10.19
N THR A 219 12.45 10.17 11.31
CA THR A 219 11.51 11.30 11.37
C THR A 219 12.24 12.63 11.15
N GLN A 220 13.42 12.81 11.75
CA GLN A 220 14.24 14.00 11.51
C GLN A 220 14.70 14.07 10.05
N GLU A 221 15.23 12.98 9.50
CA GLU A 221 15.67 12.91 8.09
C GLU A 221 14.53 13.21 7.11
N TYR A 222 13.33 12.71 7.39
CA TYR A 222 12.12 13.04 6.64
C TYR A 222 11.87 14.55 6.59
N PHE A 223 11.84 15.23 7.75
CA PHE A 223 11.57 16.67 7.80
C PHE A 223 12.71 17.49 7.19
N GLU A 224 13.97 17.07 7.34
CA GLU A 224 15.11 17.71 6.67
C GLU A 224 14.95 17.66 5.13
N VAL A 225 14.54 16.51 4.59
CA VAL A 225 14.29 16.37 3.15
C VAL A 225 13.09 17.20 2.70
N LEU A 226 11.97 17.14 3.44
CA LEU A 226 10.76 17.89 3.10
C LEU A 226 11.02 19.40 3.12
N ASN A 227 11.66 19.91 4.18
CA ASN A 227 11.97 21.34 4.33
C ASN A 227 12.94 21.81 3.25
N ARG A 228 13.94 21.01 2.90
CA ARG A 228 14.89 21.35 1.82
C ARG A 228 14.19 21.58 0.47
N ILE A 229 13.08 20.90 0.19
CA ILE A 229 12.31 21.11 -1.03
C ILE A 229 11.33 22.29 -0.84
N ALA A 230 10.67 22.37 0.32
CA ALA A 230 9.69 23.42 0.61
C ALA A 230 10.30 24.83 0.71
N GLU A 231 11.55 24.96 1.13
CA GLU A 231 12.26 26.24 1.24
C GLU A 231 12.83 26.74 -0.10
N GLN A 232 12.81 25.91 -1.15
CA GLN A 232 13.23 26.33 -2.48
C GLN A 232 12.19 27.26 -3.11
N PRO A 233 12.62 28.22 -3.95
CA PRO A 233 11.69 29.00 -4.76
C PRO A 233 10.80 28.08 -5.60
N LYS A 234 9.52 28.45 -5.73
CA LYS A 234 8.60 27.76 -6.65
C LYS A 234 9.20 27.77 -8.06
N ARG A 235 9.44 26.58 -8.60
CA ARG A 235 9.97 26.36 -9.95
C ARG A 235 9.35 25.12 -10.56
N GLU A 236 9.49 24.98 -11.87
CA GLU A 236 9.15 23.75 -12.57
C GLU A 236 9.95 22.57 -12.01
N ILE A 237 9.29 21.41 -11.94
CA ILE A 237 9.91 20.16 -11.49
C ILE A 237 10.89 19.66 -12.56
N GLN A 238 12.01 19.13 -12.12
CA GLN A 238 13.04 18.53 -12.98
C GLN A 238 13.23 17.06 -12.59
N GLU A 239 13.85 16.27 -13.47
CA GLU A 239 14.01 14.82 -13.28
C GLU A 239 14.73 14.48 -11.96
N GLU A 240 15.72 15.28 -11.56
CA GLU A 240 16.46 15.08 -10.33
C GLU A 240 15.63 15.29 -9.06
N ASP A 241 14.53 16.05 -9.11
CA ASP A 241 13.65 16.25 -7.95
C ASP A 241 12.96 14.93 -7.58
N PHE A 242 12.68 14.07 -8.56
CA PHE A 242 12.07 12.75 -8.34
C PHE A 242 13.02 11.76 -7.65
N LYS A 243 14.31 12.05 -7.52
CA LYS A 243 15.23 11.20 -6.74
C LYS A 243 14.85 11.13 -5.25
N VAL A 244 14.04 12.07 -4.76
CA VAL A 244 13.49 12.01 -3.41
C VAL A 244 12.66 10.74 -3.18
N PHE A 245 12.04 10.17 -4.22
CA PHE A 245 11.24 8.95 -4.07
C PHE A 245 12.10 7.75 -3.64
N GLU A 246 13.38 7.68 -4.04
CA GLU A 246 14.27 6.57 -3.68
C GLU A 246 14.45 6.45 -2.16
N ILE A 247 14.51 7.58 -1.45
CA ILE A 247 14.64 7.61 0.01
C ILE A 247 13.28 7.55 0.72
N MET A 248 12.23 8.09 0.10
CA MET A 248 10.88 8.11 0.65
C MET A 248 10.19 6.74 0.61
N SER A 249 10.26 6.03 -0.52
CA SER A 249 9.59 4.74 -0.74
C SER A 249 10.53 3.53 -0.69
N GLY A 250 11.80 3.74 -1.03
CA GLY A 250 12.79 2.68 -1.25
C GLY A 250 13.64 2.36 -0.02
N GLY A 251 14.86 2.92 0.05
CA GLY A 251 15.89 2.52 1.01
C GLY A 251 15.47 2.70 2.48
N PRO A 252 15.50 3.92 3.04
CA PRO A 252 15.06 4.21 4.41
C PRO A 252 13.55 4.21 4.62
N ARG A 253 12.74 4.31 3.54
CA ARG A 253 11.27 4.31 3.61
C ARG A 253 10.71 5.43 4.50
N LEU A 254 11.26 6.64 4.34
CA LEU A 254 11.03 7.76 5.27
C LEU A 254 9.55 8.06 5.48
N TRP A 255 8.72 8.04 4.43
CA TRP A 255 7.31 8.40 4.58
C TRP A 255 6.48 7.35 5.35
N TYR A 256 6.93 6.10 5.40
CA TYR A 256 6.27 5.02 6.15
C TYR A 256 6.58 5.17 7.64
N VAL A 257 7.86 5.34 7.95
CA VAL A 257 8.34 5.46 9.34
C VAL A 257 7.93 6.81 9.95
N ALA A 258 8.20 7.91 9.26
CA ALA A 258 7.83 9.24 9.75
C ALA A 258 6.31 9.39 9.82
N GLY A 259 5.59 8.97 8.78
CA GLY A 259 4.12 8.97 8.78
C GLY A 259 3.54 8.11 9.90
N GLY A 260 4.05 6.89 10.09
CA GLY A 260 3.60 6.00 11.16
C GLY A 260 3.86 6.58 12.56
N GLN A 261 5.00 7.25 12.74
CA GLN A 261 5.33 7.96 13.98
C GLN A 261 4.44 9.18 14.22
N ILE A 262 4.13 9.96 13.17
CA ILE A 262 3.20 11.09 13.27
C ILE A 262 1.81 10.60 13.68
N ALA A 263 1.30 9.58 12.99
CA ALA A 263 -0.01 8.98 13.29
C ALA A 263 -0.07 8.47 14.74
N LYS A 264 0.98 7.78 15.19
CA LYS A 264 1.13 7.33 16.58
C LYS A 264 1.07 8.49 17.58
N GLN A 265 1.81 9.58 17.33
CA GLN A 265 1.83 10.72 18.24
C GLN A 265 0.47 11.43 18.33
N ILE A 266 -0.24 11.56 17.21
CA ILE A 266 -1.59 12.13 17.19
C ILE A 266 -2.55 11.22 17.97
N ASP A 267 -2.55 9.91 17.73
CA ASP A 267 -3.44 8.98 18.43
C ASP A 267 -3.17 8.97 19.94
N GLU A 268 -1.89 8.87 20.36
CA GLU A 268 -1.52 8.79 21.77
C GLU A 268 -1.79 10.09 22.54
N LYS A 269 -1.65 11.26 21.91
CA LYS A 269 -1.75 12.56 22.59
C LYS A 269 -3.09 13.28 22.40
N LEU A 270 -3.73 13.12 21.24
CA LEU A 270 -4.99 13.77 20.89
C LEU A 270 -6.16 12.79 20.80
N GLY A 271 -5.87 11.49 20.74
CA GLY A 271 -6.87 10.42 20.68
C GLY A 271 -7.21 9.96 19.26
N ARG A 272 -7.74 8.73 19.18
CA ARG A 272 -8.10 8.07 17.91
C ARG A 272 -9.03 8.89 17.04
N GLU A 273 -10.01 9.57 17.64
CA GLU A 273 -10.96 10.37 16.88
C GLU A 273 -10.26 11.53 16.16
N ALA A 274 -9.26 12.16 16.78
CA ALA A 274 -8.46 13.21 16.15
C ALA A 274 -7.62 12.65 14.99
N LEU A 275 -7.00 11.47 15.17
CA LEU A 275 -6.25 10.81 14.09
C LEU A 275 -7.17 10.47 12.90
N VAL A 276 -8.31 9.84 13.17
CA VAL A 276 -9.29 9.46 12.14
C VAL A 276 -9.83 10.68 11.40
N GLN A 277 -10.07 11.79 12.10
CA GLN A 277 -10.51 13.03 11.45
C GLN A 277 -9.50 13.55 10.42
N THR A 278 -8.20 13.31 10.61
CA THR A 278 -7.20 13.70 9.59
C THR A 278 -7.41 12.96 8.27
N MET A 279 -7.97 11.75 8.26
CA MET A 279 -8.29 11.02 7.02
C MET A 279 -9.41 11.70 6.21
N ILE A 280 -10.28 12.47 6.86
CA ILE A 280 -11.33 13.23 6.19
C ILE A 280 -10.78 14.59 5.75
N ASP A 281 -10.02 15.24 6.64
CA ASP A 281 -9.52 16.61 6.42
C ASP A 281 -8.27 16.68 5.52
N GLY A 282 -7.58 15.55 5.36
CA GLY A 282 -6.39 15.41 4.52
C GLY A 282 -5.06 15.73 5.17
N ALA A 283 -4.00 15.62 4.35
CA ALA A 283 -2.62 15.64 4.81
C ALA A 283 -2.22 16.91 5.56
N GLU A 284 -2.71 18.09 5.17
CA GLU A 284 -2.39 19.32 5.91
C GLU A 284 -2.94 19.29 7.34
N SER A 285 -4.13 18.74 7.57
CA SER A 285 -4.67 18.53 8.92
C SER A 285 -3.77 17.57 9.72
N PHE A 286 -3.31 16.48 9.10
CA PHE A 286 -2.38 15.53 9.72
C PHE A 286 -1.08 16.19 10.20
N PHE A 287 -0.44 17.01 9.35
CA PHE A 287 0.77 17.74 9.74
C PHE A 287 0.50 18.85 10.76
N ASN A 288 -0.61 19.58 10.64
CA ASN A 288 -0.98 20.64 11.59
C ASN A 288 -1.24 20.08 13.00
N GLN A 289 -1.96 18.96 13.10
CA GLN A 289 -2.19 18.26 14.36
C GLN A 289 -0.87 17.83 14.99
N TYR A 290 0.04 17.23 14.21
CA TYR A 290 1.36 16.84 14.69
C TYR A 290 2.19 18.04 15.19
N ASN A 291 2.22 19.12 14.42
CA ASN A 291 2.99 20.32 14.78
C ASN A 291 2.47 20.98 16.06
N SER A 292 1.18 20.83 16.40
CA SER A 292 0.62 21.33 17.66
C SER A 292 1.11 20.58 18.91
N LEU A 293 1.78 19.43 18.73
CA LEU A 293 2.28 18.56 19.80
C LEU A 293 3.78 18.79 20.10
N MET A 294 4.45 19.67 19.35
CA MET A 294 5.86 20.03 19.48
C MET A 294 6.02 21.39 20.14
#